data_AF-A0A2R5FEF2-F1
#
_entry.id   AF-A0A2R5FEF2-F1
#
_cell.length_a   1.000
_cell.length_b   1.000
_cell.length_c   1.000
_cell.angle_alpha   90.00
_cell.angle_beta   90.00
_cell.angle_gamma   90.00
#
_symmetry.space_group_name_H-M   'P 1'
#
loop_
_entity.id
_entity.type
_entity.pdbx_description
1 polymer ?
#
loop_
_entity_poly.entity_id
_entity_poly.type
_entity_poly.pdbx_seq_one_letter_code
_entity_poly.pdbx_strand_id
1 'polypeptide(L)'
;MTFPLLFEVYKPRETLKPGDKYLTKPQIAAMLMKKLKSMGFKFNLVLADSLYGESGTNFISVLDEMSLNYIVAIRSNHYVELLPKQRTQYLDWQRFKSVFSDLKSEKRFIREIIHGKRGEHRYWQITTDIEKLPGNST
;
A
#
# COMPACT_ATOMS: atom_id res chain seq x y z
N MET A 1 15.17 -9.69 -21.85
CA MET A 1 15.35 -9.92 -20.40
C MET A 1 14.18 -10.77 -19.94
N THR A 2 14.42 -11.99 -19.46
CA THR A 2 13.38 -12.92 -18.99
C THR A 2 13.43 -13.00 -17.47
N PHE A 3 12.29 -12.86 -16.81
CA PHE A 3 12.18 -12.99 -15.37
C PHE A 3 11.39 -14.25 -15.03
N PRO A 4 11.79 -15.01 -13.99
CA PRO A 4 11.01 -16.15 -13.54
C PRO A 4 9.68 -15.66 -12.97
N LEU A 5 8.58 -16.12 -13.55
CA LEU A 5 7.25 -15.92 -12.98
C LEU A 5 7.12 -16.86 -11.77
N LEU A 6 7.17 -16.29 -10.58
CA LEU A 6 6.78 -16.99 -9.37
C LEU A 6 5.32 -16.70 -9.08
N PHE A 7 4.53 -17.75 -8.85
CA PHE A 7 3.16 -17.62 -8.42
C PHE A 7 2.87 -18.67 -7.36
N GLU A 8 1.91 -18.36 -6.50
CA GLU A 8 1.38 -19.25 -5.49
C GLU A 8 -0.14 -19.07 -5.46
N VAL A 9 -0.86 -20.17 -5.34
CA VAL A 9 -2.33 -20.16 -5.38
C VAL A 9 -2.87 -20.05 -3.96
N TYR A 10 -3.62 -18.99 -3.69
CA TYR A 10 -4.32 -18.85 -2.42
C TYR A 10 -5.38 -19.95 -2.25
N LYS A 11 -5.30 -20.67 -1.13
CA LYS A 11 -6.25 -21.72 -0.75
C LYS A 11 -7.10 -21.24 0.43
N PRO A 12 -8.42 -21.03 0.24
CA PRO A 12 -9.35 -20.82 1.35
C PRO A 12 -9.29 -21.96 2.38
N ARG A 13 -9.54 -21.65 3.66
CA ARG A 13 -9.42 -22.63 4.76
C ARG A 13 -10.31 -23.85 4.55
N GLU A 14 -11.48 -23.64 3.96
CA GLU A 14 -12.51 -24.63 3.69
C GLU A 14 -12.07 -25.66 2.62
N THR A 15 -11.05 -25.32 1.84
CA THR A 15 -10.57 -26.13 0.70
C THR A 15 -9.21 -26.79 0.95
N LEU A 16 -8.67 -26.68 2.17
CA LEU A 16 -7.37 -27.24 2.52
C LEU A 16 -7.45 -28.76 2.58
N LYS A 17 -6.49 -29.43 1.94
CA LYS A 17 -6.32 -30.88 2.08
C LYS A 17 -5.61 -31.20 3.39
N PRO A 18 -5.79 -32.41 3.95
CA PRO A 18 -5.01 -32.85 5.11
C PRO A 18 -3.50 -32.70 4.85
N GLY A 19 -2.81 -31.94 5.69
CA GLY A 19 -1.38 -31.63 5.56
C GLY A 19 -1.05 -30.28 4.92
N ASP A 20 -2.01 -29.60 4.27
CA ASP A 20 -1.79 -28.25 3.74
C ASP A 20 -1.69 -27.23 4.89
N LYS A 21 -0.69 -26.34 4.84
CA LYS A 21 -0.60 -25.19 5.74
C LYS A 21 -1.38 -24.01 5.18
N TYR A 22 -2.30 -23.45 5.96
CA TYR A 22 -2.99 -22.22 5.60
C TYR A 22 -2.03 -21.03 5.55
N LEU A 23 -2.12 -20.23 4.49
CA LEU A 23 -1.41 -18.97 4.33
C LEU A 23 -2.36 -17.89 3.83
N THR A 24 -2.29 -16.70 4.42
CA THR A 24 -3.03 -15.53 3.93
C THR A 24 -2.39 -14.98 2.65
N LYS A 25 -3.14 -14.23 1.83
CA LYS A 25 -2.59 -13.55 0.66
C LYS A 25 -1.37 -12.64 0.99
N PRO A 26 -1.41 -11.82 2.07
CA PRO A 26 -0.23 -11.09 2.56
C PRO A 26 0.99 -11.98 2.84
N GLN A 27 0.80 -13.14 3.49
CA GLN A 27 1.88 -14.07 3.79
C GLN A 27 2.47 -14.70 2.52
N ILE A 28 1.61 -15.06 1.55
CA ILE A 28 2.03 -15.56 0.25
C ILE A 28 2.88 -14.50 -0.48
N ALA A 29 2.41 -13.25 -0.54
CA ALA A 29 3.15 -12.16 -1.18
C ALA A 29 4.52 -11.93 -0.50
N ALA A 30 4.57 -11.88 0.84
CA ALA A 30 5.82 -11.77 1.59
C ALA A 30 6.81 -12.90 1.26
N MET A 31 6.32 -14.14 1.18
CA MET A 31 7.15 -15.30 0.82
C MET A 31 7.73 -15.17 -0.59
N LEU A 32 6.90 -14.81 -1.57
CA LEU A 32 7.31 -14.60 -2.96
C LEU A 32 8.37 -13.51 -3.07
N MET A 33 8.20 -12.40 -2.35
CA MET A 33 9.17 -11.31 -2.34
C MET A 33 10.53 -11.72 -1.76
N LYS A 34 10.54 -12.47 -0.64
CA LYS A 34 11.77 -13.01 -0.05
C LYS A 34 12.49 -13.95 -1.03
N LYS A 35 11.74 -14.79 -1.76
CA LYS A 35 12.29 -15.68 -2.80
C LYS A 35 12.85 -14.92 -4.00
N LEU A 36 12.15 -13.89 -4.49
CA LEU A 36 12.67 -13.03 -5.56
C LEU A 36 13.97 -12.33 -5.14
N LYS A 37 14.03 -11.80 -3.91
CA LYS A 37 15.25 -11.17 -3.37
C LYS A 37 16.41 -12.17 -3.29
N SER A 38 16.17 -13.42 -2.86
CA SER A 38 17.22 -14.45 -2.81
C SER A 38 17.71 -14.87 -4.20
N MET A 39 16.88 -14.75 -5.23
CA MET A 39 17.26 -14.93 -6.63
C MET A 39 18.00 -13.72 -7.23
N GLY A 40 18.25 -12.67 -6.44
CA GLY A 40 18.95 -11.46 -6.89
C GLY A 40 18.07 -10.41 -7.55
N PHE A 41 16.74 -10.54 -7.46
CA PHE A 41 15.82 -9.51 -7.98
C PHE A 41 15.97 -8.21 -7.18
N LYS A 42 16.17 -7.11 -7.88
CA LYS A 42 16.32 -5.77 -7.29
C LYS A 42 15.00 -5.03 -7.41
N PHE A 43 14.36 -4.80 -6.27
CA PHE A 43 13.13 -4.02 -6.19
C PHE A 43 13.47 -2.53 -6.13
N ASN A 44 12.84 -1.74 -7.00
CA ASN A 44 12.90 -0.28 -6.92
C ASN A 44 11.73 0.29 -6.13
N LEU A 45 10.53 -0.25 -6.37
CA LEU A 45 9.27 0.20 -5.79
C LEU A 45 8.28 -0.97 -5.75
N VAL A 46 7.52 -1.07 -4.66
CA VAL A 46 6.42 -2.01 -4.50
C VAL A 46 5.10 -1.25 -4.51
N LEU A 47 4.16 -1.65 -5.36
CA LEU A 47 2.80 -1.12 -5.36
C LEU A 47 1.85 -2.19 -4.85
N ALA A 48 1.00 -1.85 -3.87
CA ALA A 48 0.05 -2.79 -3.29
C ALA A 48 -1.33 -2.17 -3.02
N ASP A 49 -2.35 -3.02 -2.91
CA ASP A 49 -3.70 -2.63 -2.48
C ASP A 49 -3.79 -2.52 -0.95
N SER A 50 -4.79 -1.77 -0.46
CA SER A 50 -4.97 -1.48 0.97
C SER A 50 -5.12 -2.73 1.83
N LEU A 51 -5.65 -3.82 1.26
CA LEU A 51 -5.77 -5.09 1.97
C LEU A 51 -4.42 -5.61 2.49
N TYR A 52 -3.33 -5.30 1.80
CA TYR A 52 -1.98 -5.66 2.23
C TYR A 52 -1.41 -4.68 3.26
N GLY A 53 -1.83 -3.41 3.23
CA GLY A 53 -1.45 -2.41 4.23
C GLY A 53 -2.13 -2.63 5.58
N GLU A 54 -3.39 -3.07 5.54
CA GLU A 54 -4.28 -3.14 6.71
C GLU A 54 -4.41 -4.57 7.27
N SER A 55 -3.85 -5.57 6.61
CA SER A 55 -3.92 -6.93 7.14
C SER A 55 -3.18 -7.02 8.48
N GLY A 56 -3.83 -7.60 9.50
CA GLY A 56 -3.19 -7.90 10.79
C GLY A 56 -1.95 -8.82 10.69
N THR A 57 -1.64 -9.31 9.49
CA THR A 57 -0.38 -9.96 9.14
C THR A 57 0.50 -9.01 8.31
N ASN A 58 1.19 -8.09 8.97
CA ASN A 58 2.58 -7.64 8.77
C ASN A 58 3.20 -7.54 7.34
N PHE A 59 2.44 -7.39 6.26
CA PHE A 59 3.07 -7.25 4.93
C PHE A 59 3.89 -5.98 4.83
N ILE A 60 3.39 -4.86 5.37
CA ILE A 60 4.18 -3.61 5.49
C ILE A 60 5.47 -3.84 6.28
N SER A 61 5.41 -4.55 7.41
CA SER A 61 6.63 -4.83 8.18
C SER A 61 7.64 -5.66 7.39
N VAL A 62 7.21 -6.55 6.50
CA VAL A 62 8.12 -7.27 5.60
C VAL A 62 8.78 -6.33 4.60
N LEU A 63 8.04 -5.33 4.10
CA LEU A 63 8.61 -4.30 3.22
C LEU A 63 9.64 -3.45 3.98
N ASP A 64 9.34 -3.08 5.22
CA ASP A 64 10.23 -2.32 6.11
C ASP A 64 11.50 -3.12 6.46
N GLU A 65 11.35 -4.38 6.86
CA GLU A 65 12.47 -5.33 7.12
C GLU A 65 13.37 -5.49 5.89
N MET A 66 12.79 -5.45 4.69
CA MET A 66 13.53 -5.54 3.44
C MET A 66 14.10 -4.20 2.97
N SER A 67 13.78 -3.11 3.69
CA SER A 67 14.13 -1.71 3.37
C SER A 67 13.70 -1.30 1.96
N LEU A 68 12.46 -1.66 1.59
CA LEU A 68 11.92 -1.38 0.27
C LEU A 68 11.08 -0.12 0.26
N ASN A 69 11.18 0.65 -0.82
CA ASN A 69 10.22 1.71 -1.10
C ASN A 69 8.89 1.08 -1.53
N TYR A 70 7.79 1.57 -0.97
CA TYR A 70 6.47 1.10 -1.34
C TYR A 70 5.42 2.21 -1.34
N ILE A 71 4.35 1.97 -2.10
CA ILE A 71 3.12 2.76 -2.09
C ILE A 71 1.98 1.76 -1.95
N VAL A 72 1.14 1.97 -0.94
CA VAL A 72 -0.06 1.17 -0.73
C VAL A 72 -1.28 2.06 -0.93
N ALA A 73 -2.17 1.67 -1.83
CA ALA A 73 -3.44 2.35 -2.02
C ALA A 73 -4.29 2.18 -0.76
N ILE A 74 -4.97 3.24 -0.31
CA ILE A 74 -5.88 3.17 0.85
C ILE A 74 -7.31 3.17 0.33
N ARG A 75 -8.16 2.28 0.84
CA ARG A 75 -9.57 2.22 0.44
C ARG A 75 -10.36 3.36 1.06
N SER A 76 -11.45 3.74 0.41
CA SER A 76 -12.35 4.81 0.87
C SER A 76 -13.02 4.50 2.22
N ASN A 77 -13.11 3.23 2.61
CA ASN A 77 -13.68 2.80 3.89
C ASN A 77 -12.62 2.56 4.98
N HIS A 78 -11.39 3.01 4.77
CA HIS A 78 -10.34 2.92 5.78
C HIS A 78 -10.61 3.89 6.92
N TYR A 79 -10.65 3.36 8.15
CA TYR A 79 -10.81 4.15 9.37
C TYR A 79 -9.52 4.15 10.17
N VAL A 80 -9.14 5.31 10.70
CA VAL A 80 -7.98 5.46 11.57
C VAL A 80 -8.46 5.81 12.96
N GLU A 81 -8.26 4.90 13.90
CA GLU A 81 -8.55 5.16 15.31
C GLU A 81 -7.46 6.07 15.90
N LEU A 82 -7.90 7.19 16.48
CA LEU A 82 -7.04 8.19 17.09
C LEU A 82 -7.20 8.18 18.61
N LEU A 83 -6.10 8.40 19.33
CA LEU A 83 -6.18 8.57 20.78
C LEU A 83 -7.01 9.82 21.14
N PRO A 84 -7.65 9.85 22.33
CA PRO A 84 -8.36 11.03 22.78
C PRO A 84 -7.46 12.28 22.68
N LYS A 85 -8.00 13.37 22.10
CA LYS A 85 -7.32 14.65 21.79
C LYS A 85 -6.42 14.67 20.55
N GLN A 86 -6.21 13.55 19.86
CA GLN A 86 -5.58 13.57 18.55
C GLN A 86 -6.61 13.92 17.47
N ARG A 87 -6.14 14.54 16.39
CA ARG A 87 -6.96 14.89 15.22
C ARG A 87 -6.22 14.57 13.94
N THR A 88 -6.97 14.32 12.88
CA THR A 88 -6.43 14.26 11.52
C THR A 88 -6.17 15.67 11.02
N GLN A 89 -4.96 15.91 10.50
CA GLN A 89 -4.54 17.17 9.92
C GLN A 89 -4.31 16.96 8.42
N TYR A 90 -4.74 17.92 7.62
CA TYR A 90 -4.55 17.93 6.19
C TYR A 90 -3.61 19.08 5.85
N LEU A 91 -2.50 18.79 5.19
CA LEU A 91 -1.63 19.85 4.67
C LEU A 91 -2.25 20.51 3.43
N ASP A 92 -1.67 21.65 3.05
CA ASP A 92 -2.11 22.37 1.86
C ASP A 92 -1.93 21.54 0.59
N TRP A 93 -2.86 21.73 -0.33
CA TRP A 93 -2.79 21.10 -1.64
C TRP A 93 -1.59 21.61 -2.44
N GLN A 94 -0.78 20.68 -2.91
CA GLN A 94 0.31 20.96 -3.82
C GLN A 94 -0.05 20.47 -5.23
N ARG A 95 0.13 21.33 -6.22
CA ARG A 95 -0.09 20.99 -7.62
C ARG A 95 1.16 20.32 -8.18
N PHE A 96 0.97 19.22 -8.90
CA PHE A 96 2.07 18.55 -9.61
C PHE A 96 1.64 18.07 -10.99
N LYS A 97 2.62 17.86 -11.86
CA LYS A 97 2.44 17.26 -13.18
C LYS A 97 2.64 15.75 -13.06
N SER A 98 1.57 14.98 -13.21
CA SER A 98 1.65 13.52 -13.31
C SER A 98 1.98 13.15 -14.75
N VAL A 99 2.98 12.30 -14.96
CA VAL A 99 3.37 11.80 -16.28
C VAL A 99 3.13 10.30 -16.31
N PHE A 100 2.34 9.84 -17.27
CA PHE A 100 1.98 8.43 -17.42
C PHE A 100 2.97 7.70 -18.34
N SER A 101 2.86 6.37 -18.37
CA SER A 101 3.69 5.52 -19.22
C SER A 101 3.54 5.81 -20.72
N ASP A 102 2.40 6.40 -21.13
CA ASP A 102 2.13 6.83 -22.49
C ASP A 102 2.59 8.28 -22.78
N LEU A 103 3.41 8.86 -21.90
CA LEU A 103 3.93 10.24 -21.95
C LEU A 103 2.87 11.33 -21.85
N LYS A 104 1.58 10.98 -21.69
CA LYS A 104 0.56 11.97 -21.39
C LYS A 104 0.83 12.55 -20.02
N SER A 105 0.42 13.81 -19.85
CA SER A 105 0.54 14.48 -18.58
C SER A 105 -0.74 15.13 -18.14
N GLU A 106 -1.05 14.98 -16.87
CA GLU A 106 -2.19 15.60 -16.22
C GLU A 106 -1.73 16.48 -15.07
N LYS A 107 -2.46 17.56 -14.82
CA LYS A 107 -2.30 18.34 -13.60
C LYS A 107 -3.09 17.62 -12.50
N ARG A 108 -2.41 17.27 -11.42
CA ARG A 108 -3.01 16.64 -10.24
C ARG A 108 -2.63 17.43 -9.00
N PHE A 109 -3.36 17.16 -7.93
CA PHE A 109 -3.15 17.74 -6.62
C PHE A 109 -2.81 16.63 -5.63
N ILE A 110 -1.86 16.90 -4.74
CA ILE A 110 -1.45 16.00 -3.68
C ILE A 110 -1.42 16.76 -2.36
N ARG A 111 -1.84 16.12 -1.27
CA ARG A 111 -1.64 16.62 0.10
C ARG A 111 -1.30 15.47 1.03
N GLU A 112 -0.51 15.75 2.06
CA GLU A 112 -0.25 14.80 3.14
C GLU A 112 -1.41 14.84 4.14
N ILE A 113 -1.78 13.66 4.63
CA ILE A 113 -2.69 13.47 5.74
C ILE A 113 -1.85 13.03 6.94
N ILE A 114 -2.02 13.71 8.07
CA ILE A 114 -1.32 13.40 9.31
C ILE A 114 -2.35 12.99 10.36
N HIS A 115 -2.36 11.72 10.71
CA HIS A 115 -3.21 11.16 11.75
C HIS A 115 -2.53 11.31 13.12
N GLY A 116 -2.99 12.26 13.94
CA GLY A 116 -2.38 12.53 15.25
C GLY A 116 -0.99 13.14 15.13
N LYS A 117 0.06 12.37 15.46
CA LYS A 117 1.47 12.77 15.28
C LYS A 117 2.00 12.18 13.99
N ARG A 118 2.90 12.90 13.32
CA ARG A 118 3.55 12.41 12.10
C ARG A 118 4.38 11.16 12.41
N GLY A 119 4.00 10.04 11.82
CA GLY A 119 4.71 8.77 11.93
C GLY A 119 5.73 8.56 10.81
N GLU A 120 6.36 7.39 10.80
CA GLU A 120 7.28 6.98 9.73
C GLU A 120 6.54 6.74 8.41
N HIS A 121 5.37 6.10 8.48
CA HIS A 121 4.50 5.94 7.32
C HIS A 121 3.74 7.25 7.05
N ARG A 122 3.83 7.71 5.80
CA ARG A 122 3.17 8.94 5.34
C ARG A 122 1.95 8.63 4.51
N TYR A 123 0.85 9.31 4.83
CA TYR A 123 -0.43 9.15 4.16
C TYR A 123 -0.61 10.30 3.20
N TRP A 124 -1.04 9.98 1.98
CA TRP A 124 -1.18 10.96 0.91
C TRP A 124 -2.53 10.82 0.25
N GLN A 125 -3.14 11.96 -0.05
CA GLN A 125 -4.32 12.03 -0.88
C GLN A 125 -3.95 12.65 -2.22
N ILE A 126 -4.38 12.03 -3.30
CA ILE A 126 -4.17 12.51 -4.67
C ILE A 126 -5.52 12.68 -5.34
N THR A 127 -5.74 13.81 -6.00
CA THR A 127 -6.97 14.09 -6.75
C THR A 127 -6.66 14.85 -8.04
N THR A 128 -7.58 14.77 -9.01
CA THR A 128 -7.60 15.66 -10.18
C THR A 128 -8.42 16.93 -9.93
N ASP A 129 -9.32 16.89 -8.95
CA ASP A 129 -10.29 17.94 -8.65
C ASP A 129 -10.37 18.16 -7.13
N ILE A 130 -10.02 19.37 -6.67
CA ILE A 130 -10.05 19.74 -5.26
C ILE A 130 -11.44 20.17 -4.78
N GLU A 131 -12.32 20.62 -5.69
CA GLU A 131 -13.65 21.15 -5.36
C GLU A 131 -14.70 20.03 -5.22
N LYS A 132 -14.54 18.94 -5.98
CA LYS A 132 -15.43 17.78 -5.94
C LYS A 132 -15.10 16.74 -4.88
N LEU A 133 -14.15 17.03 -3.98
CA LEU A 133 -13.84 16.08 -2.92
C LEU A 133 -15.02 16.00 -1.94
N PRO A 134 -15.44 14.78 -1.53
CA PRO A 134 -16.44 14.64 -0.48
C PRO A 134 -15.95 15.38 0.77
N GLY A 135 -16.83 16.18 1.38
CA GLY A 135 -16.51 16.91 2.61
C GLY A 135 -15.95 15.95 3.65
N ASN A 136 -14.79 16.28 4.23
CA ASN A 136 -13.96 15.42 5.08
C ASN A 136 -14.82 14.51 5.98
N SER A 137 -15.09 13.28 5.52
CA SER A 137 -15.79 12.29 6.34
C SER A 137 -14.77 11.82 7.38
N THR A 138 -14.94 12.33 8.59
CA THR A 138 -14.19 11.94 9.78
C THR A 138 -14.65 10.57 10.24
#